data_AF-J2AW67-F1
#
_entry.id   AF-J2AW67-F1
#
_cell.length_a   1.000
_cell.length_b   1.000
_cell.length_c   1.000
_cell.angle_alpha   90.00
_cell.angle_beta   90.00
_cell.angle_gamma   90.00
#
_symmetry.space_group_name_H-M   'P 1'
#
loop_
_entity.id
_entity.type
_entity.pdbx_description
1 polymer ?
#
loop_
_entity_poly.entity_id
_entity_poly.type
_entity_poly.pdbx_seq_one_letter_code
_entity_poly.pdbx_strand_id
1 'polypeptide(L)' 'MLEKRPGAMILIGNGDSAGLHHPAYDFNDKAIAHGVRYWLSLVGQELGGR' A
#
# COMPACT_ATOMS: atom_id res chain seq x y z
N MET A 1 15.17 7.64 -3.52
CA MET A 1 14.90 6.18 -3.45
C MET A 1 14.63 5.66 -4.86
N LEU A 2 13.40 5.69 -5.39
CA LEU A 2 13.10 5.27 -6.78
C LEU A 2 13.95 5.98 -7.86
N GLU A 3 14.47 7.18 -7.58
CA GLU A 3 15.44 7.89 -8.43
C GLU A 3 16.80 7.19 -8.60
N LYS A 4 17.19 6.28 -7.69
CA LYS A 4 18.51 5.62 -7.69
C LYS A 4 18.45 4.15 -8.10
N ARG A 5 17.28 3.52 -8.06
CA ARG A 5 17.08 2.08 -8.28
C ARG A 5 15.67 1.84 -8.83
N PRO A 6 15.49 0.91 -9.79
CA PRO A 6 14.16 0.51 -10.22
C PRO A 6 13.31 0.04 -9.03
N GLY A 7 12.08 0.52 -8.97
CA GLY A 7 11.11 0.16 -7.95
C GLY A 7 9.79 0.89 -8.19
N ALA A 8 8.81 0.65 -7.33
CA ALA A 8 7.51 1.31 -7.38
C ALA A 8 7.11 1.81 -5.99
N MET A 9 6.42 2.95 -5.96
CA MET A 9 5.72 3.44 -4.77
C MET A 9 4.23 3.41 -5.11
N ILE A 10 3.45 2.75 -4.26
CA ILE A 10 2.02 2.55 -4.49
C ILE A 10 1.27 3.19 -3.34
N LEU A 11 0.28 4.00 -3.70
CA LEU A 11 -0.60 4.68 -2.76
C LEU A 11 -1.97 4.02 -2.85
N ILE A 12 -2.50 3.62 -1.70
CA ILE A 12 -3.89 3.22 -1.52
C ILE A 12 -4.60 4.33 -0.76
N GLY A 13 -5.77 4.76 -1.24
CA GLY A 13 -6.53 5.83 -0.58
C GLY A 13 -6.98 5.43 0.83
N ASN A 14 -7.08 6.41 1.72
CA ASN A 14 -7.52 6.23 3.10
C ASN A 14 -9.05 6.30 3.27
N GLY A 15 -9.81 6.49 2.19
CA GLY A 15 -11.27 6.66 2.25
C GLY A 15 -11.69 8.05 2.74
N ASP A 16 -12.92 8.14 3.26
CA ASP A 16 -13.51 9.39 3.75
C ASP A 16 -12.99 9.73 5.16
N SER A 17 -11.89 10.47 5.19
CA SER A 17 -11.18 10.88 6.42
C SER A 17 -10.44 12.20 6.17
N ALA A 18 -10.00 12.86 7.24
CA ALA A 18 -9.18 14.07 7.10
C ALA A 18 -7.85 13.77 6.38
N GLY A 19 -7.18 14.81 5.88
CA GLY A 19 -5.86 14.68 5.26
C GLY A 19 -4.77 14.30 6.25
N LEU A 20 -3.64 13.79 5.73
CA LEU A 20 -2.46 13.52 6.54
C LEU A 20 -2.05 14.76 7.35
N HIS A 21 -1.55 14.54 8.57
CA HIS A 21 -1.18 15.56 9.57
C HIS A 21 -2.34 16.35 10.19
N HIS A 22 -3.59 16.05 9.83
CA HIS A 22 -4.75 16.63 10.52
C HIS A 22 -5.05 15.85 11.83
N PRO A 23 -5.38 16.51 12.96
CA PRO A 23 -5.65 15.82 14.23
C PRO A 23 -6.89 14.92 14.19
N ALA A 24 -7.81 15.17 13.24
CA ALA A 24 -8.98 14.32 12.97
C ALA A 24 -8.71 13.23 11.92
N TYR A 25 -7.45 12.97 11.57
CA TYR A 25 -7.11 11.87 10.67
C TYR A 25 -7.48 10.54 11.34
N ASP A 26 -8.34 9.78 10.68
CA ASP A 26 -8.69 8.41 11.05
C ASP A 26 -8.20 7.44 9.96
N PHE A 27 -7.45 6.41 10.32
CA PHE A 27 -6.90 5.45 9.36
C PHE A 27 -7.96 4.40 9.01
N ASN A 28 -8.16 4.14 7.73
CA ASN A 28 -9.12 3.12 7.30
C ASN A 28 -8.53 1.71 7.42
N ASP A 29 -8.79 1.02 8.53
CA ASP A 29 -8.35 -0.37 8.78
C ASP A 29 -8.79 -1.36 7.68
N LYS A 30 -9.89 -1.07 6.97
CA LYS A 30 -10.35 -1.94 5.87
C LYS A 30 -9.30 -2.00 4.74
N ALA A 31 -8.45 -0.99 4.60
CA ALA A 31 -7.38 -0.96 3.60
C ALA A 31 -6.27 -2.00 3.88
N ILE A 32 -6.07 -2.41 5.14
CA ILE A 32 -4.98 -3.32 5.54
C ILE A 32 -5.05 -4.63 4.76
N ALA A 33 -6.23 -5.24 4.70
CA ALA A 33 -6.41 -6.51 4.01
C ALA A 33 -6.10 -6.41 2.50
N HIS A 34 -6.37 -5.26 1.88
CA HIS A 34 -6.03 -5.01 0.47
C HIS A 34 -4.52 -4.84 0.28
N GLY A 35 -3.86 -4.08 1.16
CA GLY A 35 -2.40 -3.92 1.14
C GLY A 35 -1.67 -5.24 1.31
N VAL A 36 -2.09 -6.08 2.25
CA VAL A 36 -1.51 -7.43 2.45
C VAL A 36 -1.70 -8.29 1.20
N ARG A 37 -2.92 -8.35 0.64
CA ARG A 37 -3.19 -9.12 -0.59
C ARG A 37 -2.37 -8.64 -1.77
N TYR A 38 -2.16 -7.34 -1.91
CA TYR A 38 -1.31 -6.79 -2.97
C TYR A 38 0.11 -7.36 -2.90
N TRP A 39 0.75 -7.31 -1.73
CA TRP A 39 2.11 -7.82 -1.56
C TRP A 39 2.21 -9.33 -1.69
N LEU A 40 1.26 -10.08 -1.12
CA LEU A 40 1.21 -11.54 -1.28
C LEU A 40 1.08 -11.94 -2.76
N SER A 41 0.23 -11.24 -3.51
CA SER A 41 0.03 -11.52 -4.94
C SER A 41 1.26 -11.17 -5.76
N LEU A 42 1.88 -10.01 -5.48
CA LEU A 42 3.10 -9.58 -6.17
C LEU A 42 4.25 -10.57 -5.93
N VAL A 43 4.50 -10.91 -4.67
CA VAL A 43 5.55 -11.90 -4.33
C VAL A 43 5.24 -13.26 -4.94
N GLY A 44 3.98 -13.71 -4.88
CA GLY A 44 3.57 -14.97 -5.51
C GLY A 44 3.79 -14.99 -7.03
N GLN A 45 3.55 -13.88 -7.73
CA GLN A 45 3.76 -13.78 -9.17
C GLN A 45 5.25 -13.72 -9.55
N GLU A 46 6.04 -12.93 -8.83
CA GLU A 46 7.44 -12.66 -9.20
C GLU A 46 8.41 -13.73 -8.66
N LEU A 47 8.14 -14.28 -7.48
CA LEU A 47 9.06 -15.15 -6.74
C LEU A 47 8.46 -16.52 -6.39
N GLY A 48 7.16 -16.72 -6.60
CA GLY A 48 6.43 -17.91 -6.16
C GLY A 48 6.66 -19.19 -6.96
N GLY A 49 7.76 -19.27 -7.74
CA GLY A 49 8.30 -20.47 -8.39
C GLY A 49 7.27 -21.53 -8.80
N ARG A 50 6.91 -21.54 -10.08
CA ARG A 50 6.19 -22.69 -10.65
C ARG A 50 7.04 -23.94 -10.62
#